data_AF-A0A6N7EKH8-F1
#
_entry.id   AF-A0A6N7EKH8-F1
#
_cell.length_a   1.000
_cell.length_b   1.000
_cell.length_c   1.000
_cell.angle_alpha   90.00
_cell.angle_beta   90.00
_cell.angle_gamma   90.00
#
_symmetry.space_group_name_H-M   'P 1'
#
loop_
_entity.id
_entity.type
_entity.pdbx_description
1 polymer ?
#
loop_
_entity_poly.entity_id
_entity_poly.type
_entity_poly.pdbx_seq_one_letter_code
_entity_poly.pdbx_strand_id
1 'polypeptide(L)'
;MERLDLRIERGIFVIRSESDTVYLVDIRSLPRVMRLTGPRTHSRGWWDDQWAPLVKVFSSPDGETTEAGIIRVGRRATYVADPGGMADPNEHWWASRVVSSIEQLTDEELSELLAERGVQ
;
A
#
# COMPACT_ATOMS: atom_id res chain seq x y z
N MET A 1 -8.73 11.38 4.72
CA MET A 1 -9.43 11.27 3.42
C MET A 1 -10.34 10.03 3.44
N GLU A 2 -11.53 10.06 2.84
CA GLU A 2 -12.44 8.89 2.81
C GLU A 2 -12.12 7.89 1.67
N ARG A 3 -11.55 8.39 0.57
CA ARG A 3 -11.17 7.62 -0.62
C ARG A 3 -9.95 8.22 -1.30
N LEU A 4 -9.01 7.38 -1.71
CA LEU A 4 -7.89 7.71 -2.59
C LEU A 4 -8.16 7.17 -4.01
N ASP A 5 -8.11 8.04 -5.02
CA ASP A 5 -8.22 7.66 -6.44
C ASP A 5 -6.89 7.93 -7.15
N LEU A 6 -6.18 6.85 -7.49
CA LEU A 6 -4.80 6.90 -8.00
C LEU A 6 -4.70 7.60 -9.37
N ARG A 7 -5.83 7.83 -10.06
CA ARG A 7 -5.84 8.48 -11.38
C ARG A 7 -5.71 10.00 -11.26
N ILE A 8 -6.27 10.58 -10.20
CA ILE A 8 -6.38 12.04 -10.03
C ILE A 8 -5.52 12.57 -8.89
N GLU A 9 -5.32 11.79 -7.83
CA GLU A 9 -4.53 12.21 -6.68
C GLU A 9 -3.04 12.09 -6.96
N ARG A 10 -2.22 12.91 -6.30
CA ARG A 10 -0.75 12.89 -6.41
C ARG A 10 -0.13 13.10 -5.03
N GLY A 11 0.94 12.37 -4.73
CA GLY A 11 1.60 12.43 -3.43
C GLY A 11 1.99 11.05 -2.92
N ILE A 12 2.45 11.00 -1.67
CA ILE A 12 2.65 9.77 -0.91
C ILE A 12 1.51 9.66 0.06
N PHE A 13 0.90 8.48 0.15
CA PHE A 13 -0.22 8.23 1.03
C PHE A 13 0.08 7.05 1.94
N VAL A 14 -0.26 7.21 3.21
CA VAL A 14 -0.26 6.14 4.19
C VAL A 14 -1.66 5.57 4.35
N ILE A 15 -1.78 4.27 4.16
CA ILE A 15 -3.03 3.52 4.26
C ILE A 15 -2.94 2.63 5.49
N ARG A 16 -3.67 3.02 6.53
CA ARG A 16 -3.75 2.26 7.78
C ARG A 16 -4.97 1.35 7.76
N SER A 17 -4.87 0.24 8.47
CA SER A 17 -5.95 -0.74 8.60
C SER A 17 -6.05 -1.18 10.06
N GLU A 18 -6.99 -2.08 10.37
CA GLU A 18 -7.10 -2.70 11.69
C GLU A 18 -5.86 -3.55 12.10
N SER A 19 -4.92 -3.77 11.18
CA SER A 19 -3.65 -4.45 11.46
C SER A 19 -2.49 -3.48 11.60
N ASP A 20 -1.42 -3.91 12.28
CA ASP A 20 -0.18 -3.12 12.41
C ASP A 20 0.61 -2.97 11.10
N THR A 21 0.18 -3.67 10.05
CA THR A 21 0.73 -3.52 8.70
C THR A 21 0.14 -2.28 8.04
N VAL A 22 1.01 -1.43 7.53
CA VAL A 22 0.69 -0.19 6.85
C VAL A 22 1.07 -0.34 5.38
N TYR A 23 0.28 0.22 4.48
CA TYR A 23 0.67 0.32 3.07
C TYR A 23 0.99 1.78 2.76
N LEU A 24 2.17 2.02 2.20
CA LEU A 24 2.54 3.31 1.64
C LEU A 24 2.33 3.24 0.13
N VAL A 25 1.69 4.25 -0.44
CA VAL A 25 1.41 4.37 -1.87
C VAL A 25 2.01 5.69 -2.37
N ASP A 26 3.02 5.61 -3.22
CA ASP A 26 3.61 6.78 -3.88
C ASP A 26 3.06 6.89 -5.31
N ILE A 27 2.33 7.96 -5.57
CA ILE A 27 1.74 8.29 -6.87
C ILE A 27 2.21 9.66 -7.37
N ARG A 28 3.41 10.11 -6.97
CA ARG A 28 4.03 11.32 -7.53
C ARG A 28 4.47 11.11 -8.99
N SER A 29 4.80 9.88 -9.37
CA SER A 29 5.23 9.50 -10.71
C SER A 29 4.63 8.15 -11.15
N LEU A 30 5.45 7.14 -11.46
CA LEU A 30 4.98 5.77 -11.63
C LEU A 30 4.51 5.23 -10.28
N PRO A 31 3.27 4.72 -10.18
CA PRO A 31 2.74 4.23 -8.91
C PRO A 31 3.63 3.16 -8.28
N ARG A 32 3.94 3.33 -6.99
CA ARG A 32 4.68 2.37 -6.18
C ARG A 32 3.92 2.10 -4.89
N VAL A 33 4.14 0.90 -4.35
CA VAL A 33 3.60 0.48 -3.06
C VAL A 33 4.71 -0.10 -2.21
N MET A 34 4.69 0.19 -0.92
CA MET A 34 5.48 -0.49 0.08
C MET A 34 4.54 -1.06 1.13
N ARG A 35 4.69 -2.34 1.44
CA ARG A 35 4.04 -2.96 2.58
C ARG A 35 4.97 -2.86 3.77
N LEU A 36 4.67 -1.93 4.68
CA LEU A 36 5.45 -1.67 5.88
C LEU A 36 4.91 -2.54 7.02
N THR A 37 5.71 -3.53 7.41
CA THR A 37 5.28 -4.54 8.38
C THR A 37 5.36 -4.03 9.81
N GLY A 38 4.49 -4.55 10.67
CA GLY A 38 4.50 -4.26 12.09
C GLY A 38 5.15 -5.36 12.92
N PRO A 39 5.42 -5.12 14.21
CA PRO A 39 5.97 -6.13 15.12
C PRO A 39 5.12 -7.40 15.22
N ARG A 40 3.80 -7.28 15.02
CA ARG A 40 2.84 -8.40 15.06
C ARG A 40 2.53 -8.99 13.68
N THR A 41 3.27 -8.63 12.63
CA THR A 41 3.03 -9.19 11.29
C THR A 41 3.57 -10.63 11.23
N HIS A 42 2.66 -11.59 11.04
CA HIS A 42 3.00 -13.02 11.01
C HIS A 42 3.41 -13.55 9.63
N SER A 43 2.98 -12.90 8.54
CA SER A 43 3.29 -13.29 7.17
C SER A 43 4.18 -12.24 6.52
N ARG A 44 5.49 -12.49 6.53
CA ARG A 44 6.48 -11.65 5.85
C ARG A 44 6.71 -12.15 4.42
N GLY A 45 6.65 -11.25 3.46
CA GLY A 45 7.09 -11.44 2.08
C GLY A 45 8.53 -10.98 1.90
N TRP A 46 9.20 -11.47 0.85
CA TRP A 46 10.60 -11.14 0.57
C TRP A 46 10.83 -9.68 0.15
N TRP A 47 9.77 -8.98 -0.28
CA TRP A 47 9.80 -7.57 -0.68
C TRP A 47 9.07 -6.65 0.31
N ASP A 48 8.72 -7.16 1.49
CA ASP A 48 8.21 -6.29 2.56
C ASP A 48 9.25 -5.23 2.93
N ASP A 49 8.75 -4.09 3.42
CA ASP A 49 9.58 -2.96 3.82
C ASP A 49 10.42 -2.38 2.66
N GLN A 50 10.07 -2.70 1.40
CA GLN A 50 10.67 -2.18 0.17
C GLN A 50 9.62 -1.61 -0.78
N TRP A 51 10.01 -0.61 -1.57
CA TRP A 51 9.16 -0.06 -2.63
C TRP A 51 9.12 -0.98 -3.85
N ALA A 52 7.93 -1.41 -4.23
CA ALA A 52 7.67 -2.16 -5.46
C ALA A 52 6.78 -1.35 -6.42
N PRO A 53 6.96 -1.48 -7.75
CA PRO A 53 5.99 -1.03 -8.74
C PRO A 53 4.57 -1.51 -8.40
N LEU A 54 3.62 -0.59 -8.31
CA LEU A 54 2.21 -0.90 -8.11
C LEU A 54 1.55 -1.11 -9.47
N VAL A 55 1.11 -2.33 -9.73
CA VAL A 55 0.47 -2.71 -11.00
C VAL A 55 -1.01 -2.36 -10.96
N LYS A 56 -1.72 -2.82 -9.93
CA LYS A 56 -3.17 -2.58 -9.74
C LYS A 56 -3.50 -2.46 -8.26
N VAL A 57 -4.54 -1.70 -7.95
CA VAL A 57 -5.19 -1.72 -6.64
C VAL A 57 -6.69 -1.82 -6.81
N PHE A 58 -7.33 -2.53 -5.90
CA PHE A 58 -8.78 -2.71 -5.90
C PHE A 58 -9.34 -2.49 -4.51
N SER A 59 -10.45 -1.77 -4.41
CA SER A 59 -11.29 -1.76 -3.21
C SER A 59 -12.31 -2.88 -3.31
N SER A 60 -12.39 -3.71 -2.26
CA SER A 60 -13.30 -4.85 -2.19
C SER A 60 -14.13 -4.82 -0.91
N PRO A 61 -15.48 -4.94 -1.01
CA PRO A 61 -16.33 -5.23 0.14
C PRO A 61 -15.92 -6.54 0.82
N ASP A 62 -15.79 -7.62 0.05
CA ASP A 62 -15.67 -8.99 0.55
C ASP A 62 -14.91 -9.91 -0.43
N GLY A 63 -13.86 -9.38 -1.06
CA GLY A 63 -13.07 -10.10 -2.07
C GLY A 63 -13.60 -9.99 -3.51
N GLU A 64 -14.77 -9.37 -3.71
CA GLU A 64 -15.22 -8.98 -5.04
C GLU A 64 -14.51 -7.69 -5.50
N THR A 65 -13.90 -7.74 -6.68
CA THR A 65 -13.21 -6.61 -7.30
C THR A 65 -14.24 -5.61 -7.83
N THR A 66 -14.44 -4.49 -7.14
CA THR A 66 -15.50 -3.53 -7.51
C THR A 66 -14.98 -2.27 -8.19
N GLU A 67 -13.83 -1.75 -7.75
CA GLU A 67 -13.31 -0.46 -8.21
C GLU A 67 -11.79 -0.48 -8.36
N ALA A 68 -11.29 -0.56 -9.60
CA ALA A 68 -9.86 -0.50 -9.89
C ALA A 68 -9.30 0.92 -9.72
N GLY A 69 -8.10 1.03 -9.14
CA GLY A 69 -7.40 2.29 -8.92
C GLY A 69 -7.92 3.11 -7.74
N ILE A 70 -8.79 2.52 -6.90
CA ILE A 70 -9.47 3.22 -5.80
C ILE A 70 -9.25 2.47 -4.49
N ILE A 71 -8.91 3.22 -3.43
CA ILE A 71 -8.82 2.74 -2.04
C ILE A 71 -9.85 3.50 -1.22
N ARG A 72 -10.63 2.81 -0.37
CA ARG A 72 -11.68 3.42 0.46
C ARG A 72 -11.53 3.02 1.92
N VAL A 73 -11.73 3.98 2.81
CA VAL A 73 -11.94 3.70 4.24
C VAL A 73 -13.20 2.84 4.40
N GLY A 74 -13.17 1.88 5.32
CA GLY A 74 -14.26 0.92 5.55
C GLY A 74 -14.32 -0.25 4.56
N ARG A 75 -13.33 -0.38 3.66
CA ARG A 75 -13.20 -1.50 2.71
C ARG A 75 -11.81 -2.13 2.81
N ARG A 76 -11.66 -3.35 2.31
CA ARG A 76 -10.33 -3.96 2.13
C ARG A 76 -9.73 -3.47 0.82
N ALA A 77 -8.42 -3.30 0.80
CA ALA A 77 -7.68 -3.00 -0.42
C ALA A 77 -6.79 -4.18 -0.80
N THR A 78 -6.84 -4.58 -2.06
CA THR A 78 -5.92 -5.56 -2.64
C THR A 78 -4.92 -4.84 -3.52
N TYR A 79 -3.64 -4.98 -3.20
CA TYR A 79 -2.51 -4.40 -3.91
C TYR A 79 -1.83 -5.48 -4.73
N VAL A 80 -1.69 -5.25 -6.03
CA VAL A 80 -0.95 -6.12 -6.94
C VAL A 80 0.30 -5.36 -7.36
N ALA A 81 1.47 -5.94 -7.11
CA ALA A 81 2.77 -5.32 -7.31
C ALA A 81 3.70 -6.23 -8.12
N ASP A 82 4.71 -5.63 -8.73
CA ASP A 82 5.76 -6.32 -9.48
C ASP A 82 7.13 -6.06 -8.81
N PRO A 83 7.43 -6.72 -7.68
CA PRO A 83 8.69 -6.52 -6.96
C PRO A 83 9.92 -7.10 -7.68
N GLY A 84 9.75 -8.05 -8.61
CA GLY A 84 10.87 -8.73 -9.26
C GLY A 84 11.17 -8.26 -10.69
N GLY A 85 10.27 -7.50 -11.32
CA GLY A 85 10.47 -6.91 -12.63
C GLY A 85 10.82 -7.97 -13.69
N MET A 86 11.84 -7.71 -14.50
CA MET A 86 12.26 -8.70 -15.52
C MET A 86 12.82 -10.00 -14.93
N ALA A 87 13.24 -10.01 -13.66
CA ALA A 87 13.86 -11.18 -13.02
C ALA A 87 12.83 -12.16 -12.46
N ASP A 88 11.61 -11.70 -12.15
CA ASP A 88 10.48 -12.53 -11.77
C ASP A 88 9.23 -12.05 -12.52
N PRO A 89 8.75 -12.79 -13.54
CA PRO A 89 7.63 -12.35 -14.35
C PRO A 89 6.28 -12.40 -13.62
N ASN A 90 6.24 -12.86 -12.36
CA ASN A 90 5.00 -13.01 -11.62
C ASN A 90 4.62 -11.73 -10.88
N GLU A 91 3.36 -11.32 -11.01
CA GLU A 91 2.75 -10.32 -10.13
C GLU A 91 2.51 -10.94 -8.75
N HIS A 92 2.84 -10.19 -7.70
CA HIS A 92 2.61 -10.56 -6.30
C HIS A 92 1.50 -9.70 -5.72
N TRP A 93 0.73 -10.23 -4.78
CA TRP A 93 -0.38 -9.49 -4.21
C TRP A 93 -0.49 -9.60 -2.70
N TRP A 94 -1.01 -8.54 -2.10
CA TRP A 94 -1.40 -8.49 -0.69
C TRP A 94 -2.78 -7.86 -0.55
N ALA A 95 -3.59 -8.41 0.36
CA ALA A 95 -4.84 -7.79 0.77
C ALA A 95 -4.70 -7.23 2.19
N SER A 96 -5.04 -5.96 2.38
CA SER A 96 -5.11 -5.36 3.71
C SER A 96 -6.26 -5.94 4.54
N ARG A 97 -6.25 -5.64 5.84
CA ARG A 97 -7.49 -5.59 6.63
C ARG A 97 -8.36 -4.41 6.18
N VAL A 98 -9.50 -4.21 6.82
CA VAL A 98 -10.36 -3.05 6.52
C VAL A 98 -9.55 -1.77 6.75
N VAL A 99 -9.49 -0.92 5.72
CA VAL A 99 -8.79 0.36 5.74
C VAL A 99 -9.49 1.28 6.74
N SER A 100 -8.74 1.78 7.70
CA SER A 100 -9.22 2.64 8.78
C SER A 100 -8.89 4.11 8.54
N SER A 101 -7.76 4.42 7.89
CA SER A 101 -7.44 5.78 7.49
C SER A 101 -6.59 5.84 6.22
N ILE A 102 -6.72 6.98 5.55
CA ILE A 102 -5.94 7.38 4.39
C ILE A 102 -5.48 8.81 4.65
N GLU A 103 -4.17 9.00 4.72
CA GLU A 103 -3.53 10.29 4.98
C GLU A 103 -2.43 10.52 3.95
N GLN A 104 -2.31 11.75 3.45
CA GLN A 104 -1.19 12.14 2.62
C GLN A 104 -0.02 12.49 3.52
N LEU A 105 1.18 12.04 3.16
CA LEU A 105 2.42 12.35 3.87
C LEU A 105 3.25 13.37 3.09
N THR A 106 3.93 14.22 3.82
CA THR A 106 5.13 14.94 3.40
C THR A 106 6.35 14.01 3.39
N ASP A 107 7.44 14.43 2.76
CA ASP A 107 8.70 13.65 2.77
C ASP A 107 9.31 13.55 4.19
N GLU A 108 9.09 14.56 5.04
CA GLU A 108 9.53 14.54 6.45
C GLU A 108 8.75 13.49 7.25
N GLU A 109 7.40 13.52 7.20
CA GLU A 109 6.56 12.54 7.89
C GLU A 109 6.79 11.11 7.37
N LEU A 110 7.06 10.95 6.06
CA LEU A 110 7.47 9.65 5.52
C LEU A 110 8.78 9.18 6.16
N SER A 111 9.78 10.05 6.23
CA SER A 111 11.10 9.72 6.78
C SER A 111 11.01 9.34 8.26
N GLU A 112 10.22 10.08 9.05
CA GLU A 112 9.94 9.77 10.45
C GLU A 112 9.27 8.40 10.60
N LEU A 113 8.23 8.12 9.80
CA LEU A 113 7.52 6.85 9.83
C LEU A 113 8.43 5.65 9.47
N LEU A 114 9.30 5.80 8.47
CA LEU A 114 10.25 4.75 8.10
C LEU A 114 11.28 4.51 9.22
N ALA A 115 11.79 5.59 9.83
CA ALA A 115 12.71 5.51 10.96
C ALA A 115 12.08 4.82 12.18
N GLU A 116 10.83 5.15 12.53
CA GLU A 116 10.07 4.48 13.60
C GLU A 116 9.91 2.97 13.37
N ARG A 117 9.88 2.55 12.10
CA ARG A 117 9.74 1.15 11.69
C ARG A 117 11.07 0.46 11.45
N GLY A 118 12.19 1.15 11.64
CA GLY A 118 13.53 0.61 11.43
C GLY A 118 13.84 0.30 9.96
N VAL A 119 13.16 0.95 9.03
CA VAL A 119 13.38 0.83 7.58
C VAL A 119 14.29 1.99 7.16
N GLN A 120 15.41 1.66 6.53
CA GLN A 120 16.40 2.63 6.02
C GLN A 120 16.22 2.89 4.53
#